data_AF-A0A3D4PEG2-F1
#
_entry.id   AF-A0A3D4PEG2-F1
#
_cell.length_a   1.000
_cell.length_b   1.000
_cell.length_c   1.000
_cell.angle_alpha   90.00
_cell.angle_beta   90.00
_cell.angle_gamma   90.00
#
_symmetry.space_group_name_H-M   'P 1'
#
loop_
_entity.id
_entity.type
_entity.pdbx_description
1 polymer ?
#
loop_
_entity_poly.entity_id
_entity_poly.type
_entity_poly.pdbx_seq_one_letter_code
_entity_poly.pdbx_strand_id
1 'polypeptide(L)'
;MTNGIQSETIDLDGLTTVEDFFNALKKANVDVEGGFTADGKGLQVISRLSGVGLSIAENGGTNAAGLGLQTFSGTTQLSSLDNGKGVPVNGTSEFDLIRRDGTEVSISLAGAKTVQDVVDKINAIDPGVLVASFNTTGNGLILSDSSGTGALAVAENAITSALKISGTEDGNADLEGTGVGAESALDLLTNLNDGAGVPVGASTLDITRRDGSVVNVDLSAALTVQDVLDAVNAVDPGNLVMTHSSVTESFQLNDNAGTGSLTVADNVVSTALGIAGSEDGVVDLSGTDPNPQRSTGLLDLMFRLRDALETGNNQELEVISGALKSEFEDFNFLRGDVGGRLQSLDRYANKLADEDIQIQESLSEVFDTDMTEAITQFANLQVTIQAAQQIAAQTLQLNLFNYL
;
A
#
# COMPACT_ATOMS: atom_id res chain seq x y z
N MET A 1 -4.73 -8.61 0.58
CA MET A 1 -4.77 -7.27 1.18
C MET A 1 -6.15 -6.72 0.92
N THR A 2 -6.78 -6.15 1.94
CA THR A 2 -8.14 -5.60 1.88
C THR A 2 -8.09 -4.22 2.50
N ASN A 3 -8.60 -3.22 1.78
CA ASN A 3 -8.71 -1.85 2.25
C ASN A 3 -10.13 -1.33 1.97
N GLY A 4 -10.92 -1.13 3.01
CA GLY A 4 -12.36 -0.87 2.87
C GLY A 4 -13.06 -1.95 2.04
N ILE A 5 -13.69 -1.55 0.93
CA ILE A 5 -14.42 -2.47 0.02
C ILE A 5 -13.52 -3.17 -1.01
N GLN A 6 -12.27 -2.74 -1.14
CA GLN A 6 -11.34 -3.26 -2.14
C GLN A 6 -10.53 -4.40 -1.54
N SER A 7 -10.34 -5.49 -2.28
CA SER A 7 -9.55 -6.63 -1.82
C SER A 7 -8.79 -7.26 -2.99
N GLU A 8 -7.47 -7.30 -2.88
CA GLU A 8 -6.58 -7.83 -3.91
C GLU A 8 -5.44 -8.68 -3.31
N THR A 9 -4.97 -9.64 -4.12
CA THR A 9 -3.75 -10.40 -3.80
C THR A 9 -2.56 -9.71 -4.44
N ILE A 10 -1.58 -9.31 -3.62
CA ILE A 10 -0.32 -8.74 -4.11
C ILE A 10 0.61 -9.89 -4.46
N ASP A 11 0.83 -10.09 -5.75
CA ASP A 11 1.77 -11.09 -6.24
C ASP A 11 3.21 -10.61 -6.00
N LEU A 12 3.99 -11.43 -5.29
CA LEU A 12 5.39 -11.16 -4.97
C LEU A 12 6.35 -11.96 -5.88
N ASP A 13 5.83 -12.77 -6.79
CA ASP A 13 6.65 -13.61 -7.65
C ASP A 13 7.51 -12.76 -8.60
N GLY A 14 8.82 -13.01 -8.58
CA GLY A 14 9.79 -12.33 -9.42
C GLY A 14 10.14 -10.90 -8.99
N LEU A 15 9.59 -10.40 -7.88
CA LEU A 15 10.03 -9.13 -7.30
C LEU A 15 11.40 -9.31 -6.65
N THR A 16 12.34 -8.40 -6.93
CA THR A 16 13.72 -8.50 -6.45
C THR A 16 14.13 -7.35 -5.54
N THR A 17 13.36 -6.26 -5.55
CA THR A 17 13.63 -5.05 -4.78
C THR A 17 12.41 -4.59 -4.00
N VAL A 18 12.63 -3.74 -2.98
CA VAL A 18 11.53 -3.08 -2.25
C VAL A 18 10.73 -2.15 -3.16
N GLU A 19 11.40 -1.53 -4.15
CA GLU A 19 10.74 -0.71 -5.15
C GLU A 19 9.80 -1.54 -6.04
N ASP A 20 10.18 -2.77 -6.41
CA ASP A 20 9.29 -3.69 -7.12
C ASP A 20 8.03 -3.98 -6.30
N PHE A 21 8.19 -4.17 -4.98
CA PHE A 21 7.07 -4.35 -4.05
C PHE A 21 6.17 -3.12 -3.96
N PHE A 22 6.72 -1.92 -3.80
CA PHE A 22 5.92 -0.69 -3.78
C PHE A 22 5.21 -0.44 -5.11
N ASN A 23 5.83 -0.79 -6.23
CA ASN A 23 5.18 -0.73 -7.53
C ASN A 23 4.07 -1.79 -7.68
N ALA A 24 4.24 -2.98 -7.11
CA ALA A 24 3.19 -4.00 -7.05
C ALA A 24 1.99 -3.52 -6.21
N LEU A 25 2.23 -2.85 -5.07
CA LEU A 25 1.18 -2.21 -4.27
C LEU A 25 0.43 -1.14 -5.05
N LYS A 26 1.14 -0.21 -5.69
CA LYS A 26 0.55 0.84 -6.54
C LYS A 26 -0.29 0.25 -7.67
N LYS A 27 0.20 -0.83 -8.30
CA LYS A 27 -0.49 -1.51 -9.40
C LYS A 27 -1.77 -2.22 -8.94
N ALA A 28 -1.80 -2.74 -7.71
CA ALA A 28 -2.98 -3.41 -7.16
C ALA A 28 -4.15 -2.46 -6.93
N ASN A 29 -3.89 -1.15 -6.83
CA ASN A 29 -4.92 -0.11 -6.72
C ASN A 29 -5.93 -0.40 -5.59
N VAL A 30 -5.43 -0.82 -4.43
CA VAL A 30 -6.21 -1.01 -3.19
C VAL A 30 -6.18 0.24 -2.29
N ASP A 31 -5.88 1.40 -2.87
CA ASP A 31 -5.82 2.69 -2.18
C ASP A 31 -4.93 2.67 -0.92
N VAL A 32 -3.75 2.06 -1.05
CA VAL A 32 -2.71 2.05 -0.02
C VAL A 32 -1.45 2.75 -0.51
N GLU A 33 -0.66 3.22 0.44
CA GLU A 33 0.69 3.70 0.19
C GLU A 33 1.71 2.79 0.92
N GLY A 34 2.68 2.30 0.16
CA GLY A 34 3.81 1.54 0.70
C GLY A 34 4.96 2.48 1.02
N GLY A 35 5.59 2.28 2.18
CA GLY A 35 6.72 3.08 2.62
C GLY A 35 7.53 2.36 3.68
N PHE A 36 8.31 3.14 4.43
CA PHE A 36 9.08 2.67 5.57
C PHE A 36 8.50 3.22 6.86
N THR A 37 8.70 2.50 7.95
CA THR A 37 8.43 3.01 9.29
C THR A 37 9.24 4.28 9.55
N ALA A 38 8.77 5.16 10.45
CA ALA A 38 9.43 6.44 10.75
C ALA A 38 10.89 6.29 11.25
N ASP A 39 11.26 5.13 11.81
CA ASP A 39 12.63 4.82 12.22
C ASP A 39 13.50 4.22 11.09
N GLY A 40 12.92 4.01 9.90
CA GLY A 40 13.55 3.49 8.70
C GLY A 40 13.89 2.00 8.76
N LYS A 41 13.39 1.24 9.75
CA LYS A 41 13.79 -0.15 9.99
C LYS A 41 12.81 -1.20 9.49
N GLY A 42 11.58 -0.82 9.20
CA GLY A 42 10.52 -1.72 8.75
C GLY A 42 9.82 -1.19 7.51
N LEU A 43 9.10 -2.08 6.84
CA LEU A 43 8.12 -1.70 5.83
C LEU A 43 6.84 -1.25 6.53
N GLN A 44 6.15 -0.30 5.92
CA GLN A 44 4.84 0.14 6.35
C GLN A 44 3.92 0.17 5.13
N VAL A 45 2.67 -0.20 5.35
CA VAL A 45 1.59 0.05 4.39
C VAL A 45 0.53 0.83 5.15
N ILE A 46 0.18 2.00 4.62
CA ILE A 46 -0.85 2.86 5.18
C ILE A 46 -2.05 2.88 4.23
N SER A 47 -3.25 2.89 4.79
CA SER A 47 -4.45 3.19 4.03
C SER A 47 -4.39 4.65 3.57
N ARG A 48 -4.86 4.91 2.34
CA ARG A 48 -5.18 6.26 1.86
C ARG A 48 -6.65 6.59 2.06
N LEU A 49 -7.47 5.62 2.42
CA LEU A 49 -8.89 5.79 2.73
C LEU A 49 -9.04 6.18 4.20
N SER A 50 -9.87 7.19 4.48
CA SER A 50 -10.28 7.55 5.84
C SER A 50 -11.31 6.56 6.39
N GLY A 51 -11.30 6.36 7.71
CA GLY A 51 -12.33 5.64 8.47
C GLY A 51 -12.70 4.25 7.98
N VAL A 52 -11.78 3.54 7.33
CA VAL A 52 -11.98 2.17 6.85
C VAL A 52 -10.76 1.31 7.14
N GLY A 53 -11.02 0.03 7.33
CA GLY A 53 -10.01 -0.93 7.66
C GLY A 53 -9.00 -1.29 6.60
N LEU A 54 -7.72 -1.28 6.98
CA LEU A 54 -6.66 -1.97 6.25
C LEU A 54 -6.31 -3.31 6.90
N SER A 55 -6.50 -4.38 6.14
CA SER A 55 -6.21 -5.76 6.51
C SER A 55 -5.21 -6.39 5.55
N ILE A 56 -4.09 -6.89 6.08
CA ILE A 56 -3.06 -7.59 5.31
C ILE A 56 -2.91 -8.97 5.93
N ALA A 57 -3.24 -9.97 5.12
CA ALA A 57 -3.29 -11.36 5.51
C ALA A 57 -2.42 -12.21 4.60
N GLU A 58 -2.18 -13.45 5.02
CA GLU A 58 -1.61 -14.48 4.17
C GLU A 58 -2.63 -14.98 3.15
N ASN A 59 -2.12 -15.55 2.05
CA ASN A 59 -2.91 -16.26 1.05
C ASN A 59 -2.31 -17.64 0.79
N GLY A 60 -2.21 -18.46 1.84
CA GLY A 60 -1.59 -19.78 1.85
C GLY A 60 -0.06 -19.78 2.06
N GLY A 61 0.56 -18.61 2.26
CA GLY A 61 1.99 -18.43 2.47
C GLY A 61 2.33 -17.83 3.85
N THR A 62 3.55 -17.28 3.97
CA THR A 62 4.03 -16.57 5.18
C THR A 62 4.71 -15.24 4.84
N ASN A 63 4.38 -14.66 3.69
CA ASN A 63 5.08 -13.50 3.16
C ASN A 63 4.72 -12.23 3.94
N ALA A 64 3.43 -12.05 4.29
CA ALA A 64 3.01 -10.88 5.05
C ALA A 64 3.69 -10.85 6.43
N ALA A 65 3.75 -12.00 7.11
CA ALA A 65 4.44 -12.16 8.38
C ALA A 65 5.96 -11.95 8.22
N GLY A 66 6.56 -12.52 7.17
CA GLY A 66 7.99 -12.37 6.88
C GLY A 66 8.41 -10.93 6.57
N LEU A 67 7.52 -10.14 5.97
CA LEU A 67 7.70 -8.71 5.71
C LEU A 67 7.32 -7.83 6.91
N GLY A 68 6.76 -8.40 7.98
CA GLY A 68 6.28 -7.66 9.15
C GLY A 68 5.03 -6.81 8.87
N LEU A 69 4.29 -7.13 7.82
CA LEU A 69 3.10 -6.39 7.37
C LEU A 69 1.78 -7.08 7.76
N GLN A 70 1.84 -8.33 8.23
CA GLN A 70 0.64 -9.08 8.64
C GLN A 70 -0.10 -8.32 9.75
N THR A 71 -1.39 -8.08 9.53
CA THR A 71 -2.17 -7.26 10.46
C THR A 71 -2.75 -8.09 11.60
N PHE A 72 -3.08 -9.36 11.37
CA PHE A 72 -3.61 -10.28 12.39
C PHE A 72 -2.62 -11.41 12.71
N SER A 73 -2.13 -11.46 13.95
CA SER A 73 -1.21 -12.49 14.44
C SER A 73 -1.43 -12.74 15.93
N GLY A 74 -0.70 -13.70 16.51
CA GLY A 74 -0.79 -14.00 17.95
C GLY A 74 -0.39 -12.83 18.86
N THR A 75 0.44 -11.89 18.39
CA THR A 75 0.82 -10.70 19.15
C THR A 75 -0.16 -9.54 19.02
N THR A 76 -1.14 -9.63 18.13
CA THR A 76 -2.17 -8.59 17.98
C THR A 76 -2.97 -8.45 19.28
N GLN A 77 -3.14 -7.21 19.74
CA GLN A 77 -3.89 -6.91 20.95
C GLN A 77 -5.39 -7.04 20.68
N LEU A 78 -6.13 -7.62 21.63
CA LEU A 78 -7.59 -7.74 21.52
C LEU A 78 -8.27 -6.39 21.52
N SER A 79 -7.68 -5.36 22.13
CA SER A 79 -8.20 -4.00 22.13
C SER A 79 -8.12 -3.32 20.76
N SER A 80 -7.26 -3.79 19.85
CA SER A 80 -7.13 -3.20 18.50
C SER A 80 -8.01 -3.90 17.46
N LEU A 81 -8.76 -4.93 17.83
CA LEU A 81 -9.65 -5.64 16.91
C LEU A 81 -10.98 -4.89 16.72
N ASP A 82 -11.75 -5.28 15.70
CA ASP A 82 -13.08 -4.73 15.40
C ASP A 82 -13.06 -3.20 15.29
N ASN A 83 -12.18 -2.67 14.43
CA ASN A 83 -11.95 -1.24 14.23
C ASN A 83 -11.44 -0.49 15.47
N GLY A 84 -10.79 -1.19 16.42
CA GLY A 84 -10.31 -0.59 17.67
C GLY A 84 -11.32 -0.58 18.82
N LYS A 85 -12.55 -1.07 18.62
CA LYS A 85 -13.51 -1.30 19.71
C LYS A 85 -13.04 -2.38 20.67
N GLY A 86 -12.28 -3.32 20.12
CA GLY A 86 -11.71 -4.45 20.82
C GLY A 86 -12.70 -5.57 21.14
N VAL A 87 -12.16 -6.66 21.70
CA VAL A 87 -12.96 -7.83 22.10
C VAL A 87 -13.36 -7.70 23.59
N PRO A 88 -14.65 -7.75 23.94
CA PRO A 88 -15.13 -7.49 25.31
C PRO A 88 -14.93 -8.68 26.26
N VAL A 89 -13.68 -9.12 26.42
CA VAL A 89 -13.32 -10.35 27.17
C VAL A 89 -13.51 -10.25 28.68
N ASN A 90 -13.66 -9.05 29.24
CA ASN A 90 -13.91 -8.81 30.66
C ASN A 90 -15.40 -8.52 30.97
N GLY A 91 -16.28 -8.72 29.98
CA GLY A 91 -17.72 -8.57 30.12
C GLY A 91 -18.39 -9.77 30.79
N THR A 92 -19.70 -9.86 30.64
CA THR A 92 -20.52 -10.98 31.15
C THR A 92 -20.63 -12.15 30.17
N SER A 93 -20.25 -11.95 28.90
CA SER A 93 -20.30 -12.99 27.88
C SER A 93 -19.09 -13.91 27.98
N GLU A 94 -19.28 -15.19 27.67
CA GLU A 94 -18.20 -16.15 27.50
C GLU A 94 -18.08 -16.54 26.02
N PHE A 95 -17.02 -17.26 25.65
CA PHE A 95 -16.94 -17.86 24.32
C PHE A 95 -17.71 -19.19 24.37
N ASP A 96 -18.93 -19.17 23.83
CA ASP A 96 -19.86 -20.31 23.90
C ASP A 96 -19.83 -21.12 22.60
N LEU A 97 -19.65 -22.43 22.73
CA LEU A 97 -19.63 -23.37 21.59
C LEU A 97 -20.29 -24.71 21.92
N ILE A 98 -20.76 -25.39 20.88
CA ILE A 98 -21.23 -26.77 20.90
C ILE A 98 -20.25 -27.62 20.10
N ARG A 99 -19.65 -28.61 20.75
CA ARG A 99 -18.67 -29.52 20.17
C ARG A 99 -19.32 -30.58 19.29
N ARG A 100 -18.50 -31.26 18.49
CA ARG A 100 -18.96 -32.33 17.58
C ARG A 100 -19.53 -33.55 18.29
N ASP A 101 -19.19 -33.78 19.55
CA ASP A 101 -19.80 -34.80 20.39
C ASP A 101 -21.14 -34.37 21.03
N GLY A 102 -21.56 -33.12 20.80
CA GLY A 102 -22.77 -32.50 21.35
C GLY A 102 -22.56 -31.81 22.70
N THR A 103 -21.35 -31.78 23.23
CA THR A 103 -21.04 -31.09 24.49
C THR A 103 -21.06 -29.58 24.31
N GLU A 104 -21.81 -28.88 25.15
CA GLU A 104 -21.77 -27.41 25.24
C GLU A 104 -20.62 -26.97 26.15
N VAL A 105 -19.84 -25.99 25.69
CA VAL A 105 -18.69 -25.43 26.40
C VAL A 105 -18.79 -23.91 26.39
N SER A 106 -18.64 -23.30 27.56
CA SER A 106 -18.47 -21.86 27.75
C SER A 106 -17.07 -21.58 28.27
N ILE A 107 -16.31 -20.74 27.55
CA ILE A 107 -14.89 -20.46 27.82
C ILE A 107 -14.75 -19.01 28.25
N SER A 108 -14.28 -18.79 29.49
CA SER A 108 -13.98 -17.44 29.97
C SER A 108 -12.70 -16.89 29.33
N LEU A 109 -12.84 -15.82 28.54
CA LEU A 109 -11.71 -15.08 27.99
C LEU A 109 -11.19 -13.98 28.92
N ALA A 110 -11.74 -13.85 30.14
CA ALA A 110 -11.35 -12.82 31.09
C ALA A 110 -9.83 -12.76 31.31
N GLY A 111 -9.30 -11.54 31.29
CA GLY A 111 -7.86 -11.25 31.41
C GLY A 111 -7.01 -11.50 30.16
N ALA A 112 -7.58 -12.03 29.06
CA ALA A 112 -6.87 -12.12 27.79
C ALA A 112 -6.55 -10.72 27.24
N LYS A 113 -5.36 -10.56 26.66
CA LYS A 113 -4.88 -9.30 26.10
C LYS A 113 -4.56 -9.41 24.61
N THR A 114 -4.12 -10.57 24.15
CA THR A 114 -3.77 -10.81 22.75
C THR A 114 -4.60 -11.91 22.13
N VAL A 115 -4.54 -12.03 20.81
CA VAL A 115 -5.14 -13.15 20.08
C VAL A 115 -4.53 -14.48 20.52
N GLN A 116 -3.22 -14.52 20.83
CA GLN A 116 -2.61 -15.75 21.34
C GLN A 116 -3.21 -16.18 22.68
N ASP A 117 -3.53 -15.25 23.59
CA ASP A 117 -4.19 -15.60 24.86
C ASP A 117 -5.56 -16.26 24.63
N VAL A 118 -6.30 -15.83 23.58
CA VAL A 118 -7.57 -16.45 23.19
C VAL A 118 -7.35 -17.86 22.67
N VAL A 119 -6.40 -18.03 21.75
CA VAL A 119 -6.04 -19.34 21.19
C VAL A 119 -5.63 -20.31 22.30
N ASP A 120 -4.79 -19.85 23.24
CA ASP A 120 -4.29 -20.67 24.35
C ASP A 120 -5.43 -21.08 25.30
N LYS A 121 -6.35 -20.15 25.62
CA LYS A 121 -7.52 -20.44 26.47
C LYS A 121 -8.47 -21.45 25.82
N ILE A 122 -8.69 -21.36 24.51
CA ILE A 122 -9.51 -22.35 23.79
C ILE A 122 -8.83 -23.72 23.79
N ASN A 123 -7.54 -23.76 23.44
CA ASN A 123 -6.76 -24.99 23.35
C ASN A 123 -6.58 -25.70 24.71
N ALA A 124 -6.71 -24.97 25.82
CA ALA A 124 -6.63 -25.52 27.16
C ALA A 124 -7.87 -26.33 27.58
N ILE A 125 -9.01 -26.17 26.89
CA ILE A 125 -10.26 -26.87 27.24
C ILE A 125 -10.13 -28.38 27.03
N ASP A 126 -9.61 -28.81 25.88
CA ASP A 126 -9.41 -30.22 25.56
C ASP A 126 -8.20 -30.40 24.63
N PRO A 127 -6.98 -30.44 25.20
CA PRO A 127 -5.74 -30.36 24.44
C PRO A 127 -5.60 -31.42 23.35
N GLY A 128 -5.43 -30.96 22.11
CA GLY A 128 -5.27 -31.82 20.93
C GLY A 128 -6.57 -32.37 20.35
N VAL A 129 -7.72 -32.12 21.00
CA VAL A 129 -9.04 -32.50 20.50
C VAL A 129 -9.77 -31.26 19.99
N LEU A 130 -9.90 -30.22 20.82
CA LEU A 130 -10.38 -28.90 20.44
C LEU A 130 -9.18 -27.98 20.20
N VAL A 131 -8.99 -27.55 18.95
CA VAL A 131 -7.82 -26.79 18.51
C VAL A 131 -8.26 -25.52 17.78
N ALA A 132 -8.00 -24.37 18.38
CA ALA A 132 -7.94 -23.08 17.73
C ALA A 132 -6.55 -22.84 17.11
N SER A 133 -6.55 -22.30 15.89
CA SER A 133 -5.35 -21.90 15.15
C SER A 133 -5.65 -20.68 14.26
N PHE A 134 -4.65 -20.16 13.53
CA PHE A 134 -4.84 -19.04 12.61
C PHE A 134 -5.22 -19.53 11.21
N ASN A 135 -6.01 -18.74 10.49
CA ASN A 135 -6.27 -18.99 9.08
C ASN A 135 -4.97 -19.00 8.27
N THR A 136 -4.88 -19.91 7.29
CA THR A 136 -3.79 -19.89 6.31
C THR A 136 -4.06 -18.92 5.16
N THR A 137 -5.34 -18.56 4.95
CA THR A 137 -5.78 -17.58 3.96
C THR A 137 -6.72 -16.58 4.62
N GLY A 138 -6.43 -15.29 4.46
CA GLY A 138 -7.18 -14.24 5.14
C GLY A 138 -6.84 -14.16 6.64
N ASN A 139 -7.39 -13.15 7.30
CA ASN A 139 -7.26 -13.00 8.74
C ASN A 139 -8.42 -13.70 9.44
N GLY A 140 -8.11 -14.47 10.48
CA GLY A 140 -9.10 -15.19 11.24
C GLY A 140 -8.52 -16.31 12.08
N LEU A 141 -9.41 -16.94 12.84
CA LEU A 141 -9.13 -18.15 13.58
C LEU A 141 -9.86 -19.33 12.93
N ILE A 142 -9.24 -20.49 12.98
CA ILE A 142 -9.85 -21.77 12.62
C ILE A 142 -10.06 -22.55 13.91
N LEU A 143 -11.23 -23.14 14.09
CA LEU A 143 -11.53 -24.12 15.13
C LEU A 143 -11.71 -25.51 14.54
N SER A 144 -10.83 -26.42 14.95
CA SER A 144 -10.95 -27.85 14.72
C SER A 144 -11.43 -28.54 15.99
N ASP A 145 -12.36 -29.48 15.87
CA ASP A 145 -12.79 -30.34 16.97
C ASP A 145 -12.92 -31.78 16.50
N SER A 146 -12.17 -32.68 17.15
CA SER A 146 -12.15 -34.11 16.83
C SER A 146 -12.89 -34.98 17.86
N SER A 147 -13.68 -34.36 18.75
CA SER A 147 -14.46 -35.05 19.79
C SER A 147 -15.52 -36.01 19.25
N GLY A 148 -16.03 -35.75 18.04
CA GLY A 148 -17.11 -36.51 17.42
C GLY A 148 -17.32 -36.18 15.95
N THR A 149 -18.49 -36.55 15.43
CA THR A 149 -18.86 -36.34 14.01
C THR A 149 -20.10 -35.47 13.83
N GLY A 150 -20.65 -34.92 14.92
CA GLY A 150 -21.74 -33.94 14.87
C GLY A 150 -21.25 -32.57 14.44
N ALA A 151 -22.16 -31.60 14.46
CA ALA A 151 -21.85 -30.22 14.11
C ALA A 151 -20.94 -29.55 15.16
N LEU A 152 -20.01 -28.72 14.70
CA LEU A 152 -19.28 -27.78 15.55
C LEU A 152 -19.97 -26.42 15.41
N ALA A 153 -20.46 -25.85 16.50
CA ALA A 153 -21.17 -24.56 16.46
C ALA A 153 -20.57 -23.58 17.47
N VAL A 154 -20.41 -22.32 17.08
CA VAL A 154 -20.03 -21.21 17.97
C VAL A 154 -21.20 -20.23 17.99
N ALA A 155 -21.76 -20.00 19.17
CA ALA A 155 -22.92 -19.13 19.32
C ALA A 155 -22.52 -17.67 19.09
N GLU A 156 -23.41 -16.90 18.47
CA GLU A 156 -23.20 -15.46 18.26
C GLU A 156 -23.40 -14.69 19.58
N ASN A 157 -22.36 -13.97 19.99
CA ASN A 157 -22.38 -13.05 21.12
C ASN A 157 -21.30 -11.97 20.94
N ALA A 158 -21.24 -10.99 21.85
CA ALA A 158 -20.31 -9.87 21.73
C ALA A 158 -18.82 -10.26 21.57
N ILE A 159 -18.39 -11.40 22.14
CA ILE A 159 -17.02 -11.90 21.98
C ILE A 159 -16.83 -12.56 20.62
N THR A 160 -17.71 -13.51 20.26
CA THR A 160 -17.57 -14.31 19.04
C THR A 160 -17.84 -13.47 17.78
N SER A 161 -18.70 -12.46 17.86
CA SER A 161 -18.92 -11.46 16.80
C SER A 161 -17.74 -10.51 16.64
N ALA A 162 -17.04 -10.13 17.71
CA ALA A 162 -15.83 -9.30 17.62
C ALA A 162 -14.64 -10.10 17.04
N LEU A 163 -14.57 -11.40 17.38
CA LEU A 163 -13.61 -12.36 16.81
C LEU A 163 -14.07 -12.98 15.48
N LYS A 164 -15.21 -12.53 14.92
CA LYS A 164 -15.79 -12.99 13.63
C LYS A 164 -15.75 -14.52 13.42
N ILE A 165 -16.09 -15.28 14.45
CA ILE A 165 -15.97 -16.76 14.48
C ILE A 165 -17.28 -17.48 14.85
N SER A 166 -18.38 -16.74 15.01
CA SER A 166 -19.71 -17.34 15.19
C SER A 166 -20.16 -18.05 13.91
N GLY A 167 -20.74 -19.25 14.05
CA GLY A 167 -21.19 -20.06 12.92
C GLY A 167 -21.34 -21.53 13.28
N THR A 168 -21.79 -22.34 12.32
CA THR A 168 -21.96 -23.79 12.50
C THR A 168 -21.38 -24.54 11.31
N GLU A 169 -20.52 -25.53 11.57
CA GLU A 169 -20.01 -26.49 10.60
C GLU A 169 -20.58 -27.90 10.83
N ASP A 170 -21.55 -28.27 10.01
CA ASP A 170 -22.25 -29.57 10.05
C ASP A 170 -21.46 -30.73 9.41
N GLY A 171 -20.27 -30.46 8.86
CA GLY A 171 -19.40 -31.44 8.19
C GLY A 171 -18.17 -31.84 9.01
N ASN A 172 -17.22 -32.55 8.38
CA ASN A 172 -15.93 -32.94 8.99
C ASN A 172 -14.81 -31.89 8.78
N ALA A 173 -15.14 -30.70 8.28
CA ALA A 173 -14.18 -29.60 8.09
C ALA A 173 -13.95 -28.84 9.41
N ASP A 174 -13.02 -27.89 9.41
CA ASP A 174 -12.86 -26.97 10.53
C ASP A 174 -13.81 -25.77 10.38
N LEU A 175 -14.21 -25.16 11.51
CA LEU A 175 -14.97 -23.91 11.51
C LEU A 175 -14.00 -22.74 11.30
N GLU A 176 -14.12 -22.08 10.15
CA GLU A 176 -13.27 -20.96 9.78
C GLU A 176 -13.94 -19.63 10.09
N GLY A 177 -13.27 -18.81 10.89
CA GLY A 177 -13.65 -17.41 11.11
C GLY A 177 -13.26 -16.59 9.90
N THR A 178 -14.11 -15.64 9.54
CA THR A 178 -13.86 -14.79 8.37
C THR A 178 -13.58 -13.37 8.79
N GLY A 179 -12.55 -12.76 8.21
CA GLY A 179 -12.36 -11.31 8.27
C GLY A 179 -12.19 -10.77 9.68
N VAL A 180 -11.42 -11.46 10.54
CA VAL A 180 -11.01 -10.86 11.82
C VAL A 180 -10.05 -9.73 11.49
N GLY A 181 -10.61 -8.54 11.30
CA GLY A 181 -9.88 -7.31 11.15
C GLY A 181 -9.14 -7.03 12.44
N ALA A 182 -7.91 -7.52 12.53
CA ALA A 182 -6.88 -6.60 12.97
C ALA A 182 -6.69 -5.66 11.79
N GLU A 183 -7.40 -4.56 11.84
CA GLU A 183 -7.22 -3.50 10.87
C GLU A 183 -5.99 -2.75 11.37
N SER A 184 -4.80 -3.23 11.00
CA SER A 184 -3.53 -2.74 11.56
C SER A 184 -3.07 -1.41 10.96
N ALA A 185 -4.00 -0.65 10.41
CA ALA A 185 -3.99 0.76 10.64
C ALA A 185 -5.34 1.07 11.26
N LEU A 186 -5.38 1.27 12.58
CA LEU A 186 -6.31 2.26 13.06
C LEU A 186 -6.05 3.48 12.17
N ASP A 187 -7.09 4.13 11.64
CA ASP A 187 -6.91 5.42 10.99
C ASP A 187 -6.48 6.39 12.08
N LEU A 188 -5.17 6.36 12.34
CA LEU A 188 -4.56 7.17 13.35
C LEU A 188 -4.90 8.58 12.95
N LEU A 189 -5.38 9.34 13.91
CA LEU A 189 -5.68 10.74 13.68
C LEU A 189 -4.44 11.49 13.21
N THR A 190 -3.23 10.97 13.47
CA THR A 190 -1.96 11.50 12.95
C THR A 190 -1.73 11.26 11.46
N ASN A 191 -2.41 10.29 10.85
CA ASN A 191 -2.25 9.94 9.43
C ASN A 191 -3.25 10.65 8.52
N LEU A 192 -4.32 11.21 9.09
CA LEU A 192 -5.29 12.00 8.33
C LEU A 192 -4.68 13.32 7.83
N ASN A 193 -5.36 13.98 6.89
CA ASN A 193 -4.92 15.23 6.27
C ASN A 193 -3.50 15.11 5.69
N ASP A 194 -3.25 14.09 4.86
CA ASP A 194 -1.92 13.79 4.28
C ASP A 194 -0.80 13.72 5.34
N GLY A 195 -1.12 13.21 6.53
CA GLY A 195 -0.17 13.06 7.64
C GLY A 195 0.08 14.30 8.50
N ALA A 196 -0.61 15.43 8.28
CA ALA A 196 -0.61 16.51 9.29
C ALA A 196 -1.42 16.14 10.54
N GLY A 197 -2.38 15.24 10.36
CA GLY A 197 -3.23 14.71 11.39
C GLY A 197 -4.33 15.65 11.89
N VAL A 198 -4.97 15.25 12.99
CA VAL A 198 -6.05 15.99 13.66
C VAL A 198 -5.55 16.47 15.02
N PRO A 199 -5.61 17.78 15.33
CA PRO A 199 -5.06 18.35 16.55
C PRO A 199 -6.02 18.20 17.74
N VAL A 200 -6.42 16.98 18.09
CA VAL A 200 -7.50 16.67 19.06
C VAL A 200 -7.27 17.16 20.51
N GLY A 201 -6.09 17.68 20.84
CA GLY A 201 -5.80 18.34 22.12
C GLY A 201 -5.80 19.88 22.08
N ALA A 202 -6.00 20.50 20.90
CA ALA A 202 -5.96 21.96 20.75
C ALA A 202 -7.29 22.64 21.12
N SER A 203 -8.41 21.95 20.91
CA SER A 203 -9.76 22.41 21.26
C SER A 203 -10.72 21.22 21.39
N THR A 204 -11.93 21.45 21.89
CA THR A 204 -13.02 20.48 21.85
C THR A 204 -13.70 20.46 20.49
N LEU A 205 -14.45 19.39 20.20
CA LEU A 205 -15.41 19.37 19.10
C LEU A 205 -16.74 19.94 19.60
N ASP A 206 -17.09 21.12 19.11
CA ASP A 206 -18.20 21.91 19.62
C ASP A 206 -19.45 21.71 18.76
N ILE A 207 -20.46 21.04 19.32
CA ILE A 207 -21.68 20.63 18.63
C ILE A 207 -22.88 21.35 19.27
N THR A 208 -23.61 22.14 18.47
CA THR A 208 -24.95 22.62 18.82
C THR A 208 -25.98 21.69 18.22
N ARG A 209 -26.78 21.06 19.07
CA ARG A 209 -27.76 20.04 18.73
C ARG A 209 -29.07 20.64 18.28
N ARG A 210 -29.93 19.81 17.70
CA ARG A 210 -31.24 20.20 17.15
C ARG A 210 -32.25 20.63 18.21
N ASP A 211 -32.04 20.25 19.46
CA ASP A 211 -32.81 20.75 20.60
C ASP A 211 -32.29 22.09 21.13
N GLY A 212 -31.21 22.62 20.55
CA GLY A 212 -30.54 23.86 20.93
C GLY A 212 -29.52 23.69 22.07
N SER A 213 -29.32 22.48 22.59
CA SER A 213 -28.26 22.21 23.56
C SER A 213 -26.88 22.25 22.90
N VAL A 214 -25.86 22.61 23.67
CA VAL A 214 -24.46 22.63 23.21
C VAL A 214 -23.68 21.57 23.95
N VAL A 215 -22.89 20.80 23.21
CA VAL A 215 -21.97 19.78 23.70
C VAL A 215 -20.57 20.13 23.24
N ASN A 216 -19.61 20.10 24.15
CA ASN A 216 -18.19 20.22 23.85
C ASN A 216 -17.54 18.85 24.09
N VAL A 217 -17.21 18.13 23.02
CA VAL A 217 -16.64 16.78 23.11
C VAL A 217 -15.13 16.89 23.23
N ASP A 218 -14.58 16.33 24.31
CA ASP A 218 -13.14 16.24 24.51
C ASP A 218 -12.58 15.05 23.73
N LEU A 219 -11.70 15.33 22.76
CA LEU A 219 -11.04 14.35 21.93
C LEU A 219 -9.56 14.19 22.29
N SER A 220 -9.07 14.82 23.36
CA SER A 220 -7.63 14.85 23.69
C SER A 220 -6.99 13.49 23.94
N ALA A 221 -7.79 12.47 24.28
CA ALA A 221 -7.35 11.08 24.42
C ALA A 221 -7.54 10.23 23.16
N ALA A 222 -8.19 10.76 22.13
CA ALA A 222 -8.44 10.05 20.87
C ALA A 222 -7.13 9.89 20.09
N LEU A 223 -6.86 8.67 19.64
CA LEU A 223 -5.72 8.36 18.79
C LEU A 223 -6.17 7.99 17.38
N THR A 224 -7.43 7.60 17.22
CA THR A 224 -7.96 6.97 16.01
C THR A 224 -9.30 7.59 15.60
N VAL A 225 -9.71 7.38 14.35
CA VAL A 225 -11.07 7.71 13.89
C VAL A 225 -12.13 7.04 14.77
N GLN A 226 -11.94 5.79 15.19
CA GLN A 226 -12.90 5.09 16.05
C GLN A 226 -13.03 5.74 17.42
N ASP A 227 -11.92 6.21 18.02
CA ASP A 227 -11.97 6.93 19.30
C ASP A 227 -12.82 8.21 19.20
N VAL A 228 -12.76 8.90 18.05
CA VAL A 228 -13.61 10.07 17.78
C VAL A 228 -15.08 9.67 17.71
N LEU A 229 -15.40 8.61 16.94
CA LEU A 229 -16.76 8.10 16.84
C LEU A 229 -17.30 7.70 18.21
N ASP A 230 -16.52 6.97 19.00
CA ASP A 230 -16.91 6.50 20.33
C ASP A 230 -17.08 7.66 21.32
N ALA A 231 -16.16 8.63 21.32
CA ALA A 231 -16.24 9.80 22.18
C ALA A 231 -17.51 10.63 21.91
N VAL A 232 -17.87 10.83 20.63
CA VAL A 232 -19.09 11.56 20.27
C VAL A 232 -20.35 10.74 20.57
N ASN A 233 -20.36 9.44 20.24
CA ASN A 233 -21.51 8.56 20.47
C ASN A 233 -21.79 8.32 21.97
N ALA A 234 -20.76 8.43 22.82
CA ALA A 234 -20.90 8.31 24.27
C ALA A 234 -21.60 9.51 24.93
N VAL A 235 -21.67 10.67 24.27
CA VAL A 235 -22.30 11.88 24.80
C VAL A 235 -23.79 11.65 25.10
N ASP A 236 -24.52 11.09 24.14
CA ASP A 236 -25.96 10.84 24.24
C ASP A 236 -26.36 9.63 23.37
N PRO A 237 -26.12 8.42 23.88
CA PRO A 237 -26.28 7.19 23.13
C PRO A 237 -27.66 7.04 22.49
N GLY A 238 -27.69 6.84 21.17
CA GLY A 238 -28.91 6.64 20.38
C GLY A 238 -29.57 7.91 19.86
N ASN A 239 -29.21 9.09 20.39
CA ASN A 239 -29.70 10.36 19.89
C ASN A 239 -28.65 11.10 19.07
N LEU A 240 -27.45 11.33 19.63
CA LEU A 240 -26.31 11.90 18.90
C LEU A 240 -25.45 10.75 18.38
N VAL A 241 -25.45 10.58 17.06
CA VAL A 241 -24.76 9.47 16.42
C VAL A 241 -23.84 10.00 15.33
N MET A 242 -22.54 9.84 15.55
CA MET A 242 -21.50 10.02 14.55
C MET A 242 -21.15 8.69 13.90
N THR A 243 -21.08 8.69 12.58
CA THR A 243 -20.64 7.57 11.75
C THR A 243 -19.57 8.05 10.77
N HIS A 244 -18.92 7.08 10.11
CA HIS A 244 -18.03 7.34 8.99
C HIS A 244 -18.61 6.67 7.74
N SER A 245 -18.70 7.41 6.65
CA SER A 245 -19.25 6.94 5.37
C SER A 245 -18.16 6.25 4.55
N SER A 246 -18.33 4.97 4.22
CA SER A 246 -17.40 4.25 3.35
C SER A 246 -17.54 4.60 1.86
N VAL A 247 -18.44 5.54 1.50
CA VAL A 247 -18.68 5.97 0.11
C VAL A 247 -18.14 7.37 -0.12
N THR A 248 -18.37 8.27 0.84
CA THR A 248 -17.90 9.66 0.79
C THR A 248 -16.65 9.89 1.62
N GLU A 249 -16.17 8.87 2.34
CA GLU A 249 -14.99 8.90 3.19
C GLU A 249 -15.02 10.03 4.22
N SER A 250 -16.23 10.43 4.62
CA SER A 250 -16.45 11.56 5.49
C SER A 250 -17.18 11.16 6.76
N PHE A 251 -16.95 11.94 7.81
CA PHE A 251 -17.75 11.86 9.01
C PHE A 251 -19.19 12.33 8.73
N GLN A 252 -20.15 11.65 9.33
CA GLN A 252 -21.56 12.00 9.28
C GLN A 252 -22.09 12.09 10.70
N LEU A 253 -22.83 13.14 11.01
CA LEU A 253 -23.40 13.37 12.33
C LEU A 253 -24.92 13.47 12.20
N ASN A 254 -25.61 12.56 12.88
CA ASN A 254 -27.04 12.61 13.07
C ASN A 254 -27.37 13.00 14.51
N ASP A 255 -28.43 13.79 14.68
CA ASP A 255 -28.98 14.13 15.98
C ASP A 255 -30.51 14.03 15.95
N ASN A 256 -31.07 13.18 16.82
CA ASN A 256 -32.50 12.94 16.94
C ASN A 256 -33.17 13.71 18.10
N ALA A 257 -32.44 14.55 18.86
CA ALA A 257 -32.98 15.20 20.06
C ALA A 257 -33.97 16.35 19.77
N GLY A 258 -34.12 16.80 18.53
CA GLY A 258 -35.02 17.90 18.16
C GLY A 258 -35.17 18.10 16.65
N THR A 259 -35.78 19.22 16.26
CA THR A 259 -36.03 19.57 14.85
C THR A 259 -35.33 20.86 14.41
N GLY A 260 -34.57 21.51 15.29
CA GLY A 260 -33.75 22.67 14.95
C GLY A 260 -32.54 22.31 14.10
N SER A 261 -31.67 23.27 13.84
CA SER A 261 -30.43 23.07 13.10
C SER A 261 -29.43 22.25 13.92
N LEU A 262 -28.65 21.41 13.25
CA LEU A 262 -27.48 20.74 13.81
C LEU A 262 -26.25 21.50 13.32
N THR A 263 -25.39 21.94 14.22
CA THR A 263 -24.21 22.75 13.88
C THR A 263 -22.98 22.20 14.58
N VAL A 264 -21.88 22.05 13.85
CA VAL A 264 -20.54 21.86 14.39
C VAL A 264 -19.77 23.15 14.17
N ALA A 265 -19.35 23.80 15.27
CA ALA A 265 -18.63 25.07 15.18
C ALA A 265 -17.26 24.88 14.52
N ASP A 266 -16.87 25.87 13.72
CA ASP A 266 -15.58 25.86 13.03
C ASP A 266 -14.43 26.12 14.02
N ASN A 267 -13.51 25.16 14.09
CA ASN A 267 -12.28 25.22 14.86
C ASN A 267 -11.26 24.23 14.29
N VAL A 268 -10.01 24.29 14.74
CA VAL A 268 -8.91 23.48 14.20
C VAL A 268 -9.16 21.96 14.23
N VAL A 269 -9.99 21.45 15.15
CA VAL A 269 -10.34 20.02 15.22
C VAL A 269 -11.46 19.69 14.26
N SER A 270 -12.54 20.47 14.23
CA SER A 270 -13.68 20.22 13.35
C SER A 270 -13.33 20.44 11.87
N THR A 271 -12.47 21.41 11.56
CA THR A 271 -11.92 21.61 10.21
C THR A 271 -11.05 20.41 9.80
N ALA A 272 -10.16 19.94 10.68
CA ALA A 272 -9.27 18.80 10.42
C ALA A 272 -10.00 17.46 10.27
N LEU A 273 -11.16 17.31 10.92
CA LEU A 273 -12.05 16.17 10.72
C LEU A 273 -12.98 16.36 9.51
N GLY A 274 -12.96 17.52 8.84
CA GLY A 274 -13.83 17.84 7.73
C GLY A 274 -15.32 17.97 8.10
N ILE A 275 -15.66 18.12 9.39
CA ILE A 275 -17.05 18.04 9.89
C ILE A 275 -17.62 19.39 10.36
N ALA A 276 -16.85 20.48 10.26
CA ALA A 276 -17.34 21.83 10.56
C ALA A 276 -18.48 22.22 9.58
N GLY A 277 -19.60 22.71 10.10
CA GLY A 277 -20.74 23.06 9.26
C GLY A 277 -22.06 23.18 10.02
N SER A 278 -23.14 23.46 9.29
CA SER A 278 -24.50 23.51 9.85
C SER A 278 -25.50 22.97 8.85
N GLU A 279 -26.44 22.15 9.32
CA GLU A 279 -27.53 21.61 8.52
C GLU A 279 -28.90 21.86 9.18
N ASP A 280 -29.84 22.35 8.38
CA ASP A 280 -31.22 22.63 8.79
C ASP A 280 -32.15 21.45 8.52
N GLY A 281 -33.09 21.20 9.45
CA GLY A 281 -34.07 20.12 9.32
C GLY A 281 -33.49 18.72 9.56
N VAL A 282 -34.31 17.68 9.63
CA VAL A 282 -33.93 16.32 10.08
C VAL A 282 -33.18 15.54 8.99
N VAL A 283 -31.95 15.97 8.68
CA VAL A 283 -31.00 15.33 7.75
C VAL A 283 -29.63 15.22 8.41
N ASP A 284 -28.79 14.29 7.98
CA ASP A 284 -27.46 14.14 8.58
C ASP A 284 -26.55 15.29 8.17
N LEU A 285 -25.78 15.82 9.12
CA LEU A 285 -24.68 16.72 8.82
C LEU A 285 -23.51 15.90 8.27
N SER A 286 -23.25 16.05 6.98
CA SER A 286 -22.19 15.32 6.28
C SER A 286 -20.97 16.21 6.09
N GLY A 287 -19.83 15.76 6.57
CA GLY A 287 -18.55 16.42 6.37
C GLY A 287 -17.94 16.15 4.99
N THR A 288 -16.73 16.65 4.81
CA THR A 288 -15.81 16.31 3.72
C THR A 288 -14.84 15.22 4.17
N ASP A 289 -14.25 14.52 3.20
CA ASP A 289 -13.19 13.55 3.48
C ASP A 289 -11.93 14.24 4.03
N PRO A 290 -11.45 13.87 5.23
CA PRO A 290 -10.22 14.41 5.82
C PRO A 290 -8.94 13.82 5.20
N ASN A 291 -9.02 12.83 4.31
CA ASN A 291 -7.87 12.27 3.60
C ASN A 291 -8.17 12.00 2.12
N PRO A 292 -8.45 13.04 1.32
CA PRO A 292 -8.90 12.89 -0.05
C PRO A 292 -7.87 12.16 -0.92
N GLN A 293 -8.32 11.14 -1.65
CA GLN A 293 -7.52 10.43 -2.65
C GLN A 293 -7.08 11.37 -3.78
N ARG A 294 -5.83 11.86 -3.72
CA ARG A 294 -5.30 12.81 -4.69
C ARG A 294 -3.96 12.39 -5.26
N SER A 295 -3.53 13.07 -6.31
CA SER A 295 -2.23 12.84 -6.95
C SER A 295 -1.15 13.57 -6.15
N THR A 296 -0.15 12.87 -5.61
CA THR A 296 0.89 13.47 -4.73
C THR A 296 1.94 14.32 -5.46
N GLY A 297 1.92 14.36 -6.79
CA GLY A 297 2.99 15.02 -7.56
C GLY A 297 3.13 16.53 -7.32
N LEU A 298 4.34 17.05 -7.51
CA LEU A 298 4.69 18.47 -7.35
C LEU A 298 3.69 19.47 -7.94
N LEU A 299 3.11 19.18 -9.12
CA LEU A 299 2.15 20.09 -9.76
C LEU A 299 0.83 20.20 -8.96
N ASP A 300 0.35 19.09 -8.39
CA ASP A 300 -0.83 19.10 -7.52
C ASP A 300 -0.56 19.90 -6.25
N LEU A 301 0.61 19.67 -5.62
CA LEU A 301 1.06 20.44 -4.45
C LEU A 301 1.12 21.95 -4.73
N MET A 302 1.53 22.37 -5.92
CA MET A 302 1.53 23.80 -6.30
C MET A 302 0.13 24.38 -6.48
N PHE A 303 -0.83 23.61 -7.01
CA PHE A 303 -2.22 24.05 -7.08
C PHE A 303 -2.84 24.16 -5.68
N ARG A 304 -2.58 23.19 -4.82
CA ARG A 304 -3.02 23.21 -3.42
C ARG A 304 -2.41 24.38 -2.66
N LEU A 305 -1.12 24.67 -2.88
CA LEU A 305 -0.45 25.80 -2.25
C LEU A 305 -1.15 27.11 -2.63
N ARG A 306 -1.47 27.29 -3.91
CA ARG A 306 -2.26 28.45 -4.37
C ARG A 306 -3.60 28.52 -3.64
N ASP A 307 -4.38 27.44 -3.67
CA ASP A 307 -5.74 27.42 -3.13
C ASP A 307 -5.75 27.63 -1.61
N ALA A 308 -4.79 27.05 -0.89
CA ALA A 308 -4.60 27.23 0.54
C ALA A 308 -4.18 28.66 0.91
N LEU A 309 -3.32 29.29 0.11
CA LEU A 309 -2.94 30.70 0.27
C LEU A 309 -4.12 31.64 -0.05
N GLU A 310 -4.97 31.30 -1.03
CA GLU A 310 -6.15 32.07 -1.39
C GLU A 310 -7.25 31.99 -0.32
N THR A 311 -7.43 30.82 0.28
CA THR A 311 -8.46 30.56 1.30
C THR A 311 -8.00 30.81 2.74
N GLY A 312 -6.69 30.99 2.97
CA GLY A 312 -6.12 31.14 4.30
C GLY A 312 -6.14 29.85 5.13
N ASN A 313 -6.14 28.68 4.46
CA ASN A 313 -6.17 27.38 5.13
C ASN A 313 -4.78 27.03 5.69
N ASN A 314 -4.51 27.46 6.92
CA ASN A 314 -3.20 27.27 7.57
C ASN A 314 -2.83 25.80 7.80
N GLN A 315 -3.83 24.93 8.03
CA GLN A 315 -3.58 23.50 8.21
C GLN A 315 -3.06 22.88 6.93
N GLU A 316 -3.71 23.17 5.80
CA GLU A 316 -3.29 22.71 4.49
C GLU A 316 -1.91 23.28 4.09
N LEU A 317 -1.58 24.50 4.50
CA LEU A 317 -0.24 25.07 4.28
C LEU A 317 0.85 24.30 5.03
N GLU A 318 0.56 23.80 6.24
CA GLU A 318 1.49 22.99 7.02
C GLU A 318 1.73 21.62 6.35
N VAL A 319 0.66 20.97 5.89
CA VAL A 319 0.72 19.74 5.07
C VAL A 319 1.62 19.93 3.86
N ILE A 320 1.33 20.94 3.04
CA ILE A 320 2.03 21.18 1.78
C ILE A 320 3.50 21.48 2.02
N SER A 321 3.85 22.20 3.09
CA SER A 321 5.25 22.48 3.42
C SER A 321 6.06 21.21 3.65
N GLY A 322 5.47 20.18 4.28
CA GLY A 322 6.12 18.88 4.48
C GLY A 322 6.25 18.11 3.16
N ALA A 323 5.14 17.95 2.44
CA ALA A 323 5.08 17.18 1.20
C ALA A 323 5.98 17.76 0.11
N LEU A 324 6.03 19.10 -0.01
CA LEU A 324 6.85 19.79 -1.01
C LEU A 324 8.34 19.45 -0.86
N LYS A 325 8.83 19.30 0.37
CA LYS A 325 10.22 18.94 0.62
C LYS A 325 10.52 17.53 0.11
N SER A 326 9.65 16.56 0.41
CA SER A 326 9.81 15.18 -0.05
C SER A 326 9.83 15.10 -1.58
N GLU A 327 8.87 15.73 -2.24
CA GLU A 327 8.78 15.77 -3.71
C GLU A 327 9.99 16.46 -4.36
N PHE A 328 10.58 17.46 -3.71
CA PHE A 328 11.83 18.06 -4.19
C PHE A 328 13.02 17.08 -4.13
N GLU A 329 13.08 16.23 -3.10
CA GLU A 329 14.13 15.21 -2.98
C GLU A 329 13.97 14.14 -4.07
N ASP A 330 12.74 13.66 -4.31
CA ASP A 330 12.43 12.69 -5.37
C ASP A 330 12.72 13.25 -6.77
N PHE A 331 12.34 14.50 -7.02
CA PHE A 331 12.67 15.17 -8.28
C PHE A 331 14.19 15.27 -8.50
N ASN A 332 14.95 15.59 -7.46
CA ASN A 332 16.41 15.66 -7.55
C ASN A 332 17.03 14.28 -7.80
N PHE A 333 16.48 13.22 -7.19
CA PHE A 333 16.90 11.85 -7.45
C PHE A 333 16.65 11.45 -8.90
N LEU A 334 15.43 11.68 -9.41
CA LEU A 334 15.08 11.39 -10.80
C LEU A 334 15.95 12.18 -11.77
N ARG A 335 16.22 13.46 -11.48
CA ARG A 335 17.14 14.29 -12.26
C ARG A 335 18.56 13.72 -12.25
N GLY A 336 19.02 13.20 -11.12
CA GLY A 336 20.31 12.52 -10.99
C GLY A 336 20.39 11.25 -11.85
N ASP A 337 19.36 10.41 -11.82
CA ASP A 337 19.28 9.20 -12.65
C ASP A 337 19.29 9.53 -14.15
N VAL A 338 18.48 10.51 -14.59
CA VAL A 338 18.49 10.99 -15.98
C VAL A 338 19.86 11.52 -16.37
N GLY A 339 20.55 12.24 -15.47
CA GLY A 339 21.93 12.69 -15.69
C GLY A 339 22.91 11.53 -15.88
N GLY A 340 22.81 10.48 -15.07
CA GLY A 340 23.62 9.27 -15.20
C GLY A 340 23.33 8.49 -16.50
N ARG A 341 22.06 8.42 -16.91
CA ARG A 341 21.66 7.82 -18.20
C ARG A 341 22.19 8.62 -19.38
N LEU A 342 22.13 9.94 -19.35
CA LEU A 342 22.72 10.81 -20.38
C LEU A 342 24.24 10.61 -20.48
N GLN A 343 24.95 10.56 -19.36
CA GLN A 343 26.39 10.28 -19.36
C GLN A 343 26.71 8.88 -19.93
N SER A 344 25.86 7.91 -19.64
CA SER A 344 25.99 6.56 -20.19
C SER A 344 25.77 6.57 -21.70
N LEU A 345 24.74 7.28 -22.19
CA LEU A 345 24.50 7.48 -23.62
C LEU A 345 25.67 8.19 -24.32
N ASP A 346 26.26 9.21 -23.71
CA ASP A 346 27.46 9.88 -24.24
C ASP A 346 28.65 8.93 -24.35
N ARG A 347 28.85 8.06 -23.34
CA ARG A 347 29.90 7.04 -23.37
C ARG A 347 29.65 6.01 -24.49
N TYR A 348 28.41 5.57 -24.68
CA TYR A 348 28.04 4.67 -25.78
C TYR A 348 28.23 5.34 -27.15
N ALA A 349 27.86 6.61 -27.28
CA ALA A 349 28.03 7.36 -28.52
C ALA A 349 29.51 7.49 -28.92
N ASN A 350 30.40 7.81 -27.97
CA ASN A 350 31.84 7.87 -28.22
C ASN A 350 32.42 6.50 -28.60
N LYS A 351 32.00 5.44 -27.88
CA LYS A 351 32.44 4.08 -28.20
C LYS A 351 32.00 3.63 -29.61
N LEU A 352 30.77 3.94 -30.00
CA LEU A 352 30.26 3.65 -31.34
C LEU A 352 31.03 4.43 -32.42
N ALA A 353 31.43 5.68 -32.14
CA ALA A 353 32.26 6.46 -33.06
C ALA A 353 33.66 5.85 -33.24
N ASP A 354 34.29 5.38 -32.16
CA ASP A 354 35.58 4.69 -32.22
C ASP A 354 35.47 3.35 -32.99
N GLU A 355 34.41 2.57 -32.73
CA GLU A 355 34.12 1.32 -33.46
C GLU A 355 33.88 1.58 -34.96
N ASP A 356 33.17 2.65 -35.33
CA ASP A 356 32.96 3.02 -36.74
C ASP A 356 34.28 3.33 -37.46
N ILE A 357 35.19 4.10 -36.83
CA ILE A 357 36.52 4.38 -37.37
C ILE A 357 37.31 3.10 -37.56
N GLN A 358 37.31 2.21 -36.57
CA GLN A 358 38.04 0.94 -36.63
C GLN A 358 37.50 0.03 -37.75
N ILE A 359 36.17 0.00 -37.95
CA ILE A 359 35.54 -0.73 -39.05
C ILE A 359 35.93 -0.11 -40.40
N GLN A 360 35.94 1.23 -40.52
CA GLN A 360 36.37 1.91 -41.75
C GLN A 360 37.84 1.63 -42.09
N GLU A 361 38.73 1.64 -41.09
CA GLU A 361 40.15 1.31 -41.26
C GLU A 361 40.32 -0.15 -41.70
N SER A 362 39.62 -1.08 -41.02
CA SER A 362 39.63 -2.50 -41.38
C SER A 362 39.08 -2.74 -42.79
N LEU A 363 38.06 -1.98 -43.21
CA LEU A 363 37.50 -2.05 -44.54
C LEU A 363 38.51 -1.53 -45.58
N SER A 364 39.19 -0.42 -45.29
CA SER A 364 40.23 0.15 -46.15
C SER A 364 41.42 -0.80 -46.33
N GLU A 365 41.92 -1.42 -45.24
CA GLU A 365 42.99 -2.42 -45.34
C GLU A 365 42.64 -3.63 -46.22
N VAL A 366 41.37 -4.06 -46.21
CA VAL A 366 40.90 -5.24 -46.96
C VAL A 366 40.56 -4.91 -48.42
N PHE A 367 39.95 -3.74 -48.67
CA PHE A 367 39.39 -3.41 -49.99
C PHE A 367 40.16 -2.34 -50.76
N ASP A 368 40.82 -1.40 -50.08
CA ASP A 368 41.55 -0.35 -50.77
C ASP A 368 42.91 -0.86 -51.24
N THR A 369 43.32 -0.41 -52.43
CA THR A 369 44.60 -0.78 -53.02
C THR A 369 45.63 0.30 -52.71
N ASP A 370 46.80 -0.10 -52.18
CA ASP A 370 47.95 0.82 -52.13
C ASP A 370 48.40 1.15 -53.55
N MET A 371 48.02 2.33 -54.02
CA MET A 371 48.32 2.81 -55.36
C MET A 371 49.83 2.92 -55.61
N THR A 372 50.63 3.18 -54.58
CA THR A 372 52.09 3.25 -54.72
C THR A 372 52.66 1.88 -55.07
N GLU A 373 52.24 0.84 -54.34
CA GLU A 373 52.64 -0.53 -54.62
C GLU A 373 52.05 -1.03 -55.95
N ALA A 374 50.76 -0.79 -56.20
CA ALA A 374 50.10 -1.20 -57.44
C ALA A 374 50.72 -0.54 -58.68
N ILE A 375 51.04 0.76 -58.63
CA ILE A 375 51.74 1.47 -59.72
C ILE A 375 53.14 0.87 -59.94
N THR A 376 53.86 0.55 -58.86
CA THR A 376 55.20 -0.05 -58.94
C THR A 376 55.15 -1.44 -59.57
N GLN A 377 54.22 -2.29 -59.11
CA GLN A 377 54.01 -3.61 -59.69
C GLN A 377 53.59 -3.50 -61.16
N PHE A 378 52.66 -2.60 -61.50
CA PHE A 378 52.23 -2.36 -62.87
C PHE A 378 53.37 -1.90 -63.78
N ALA A 379 54.19 -0.94 -63.33
CA ALA A 379 55.35 -0.45 -64.07
C ALA A 379 56.38 -1.58 -64.30
N ASN A 380 56.66 -2.39 -63.29
CA ASN A 380 57.53 -3.57 -63.42
C ASN A 380 56.96 -4.60 -64.40
N LEU A 381 55.64 -4.84 -64.36
CA LEU A 381 54.96 -5.72 -65.30
C LEU A 381 55.05 -5.19 -66.74
N GLN A 382 54.88 -3.87 -66.92
CA GLN A 382 54.99 -3.21 -68.22
C GLN A 382 56.39 -3.34 -68.81
N VAL A 383 57.44 -3.12 -68.00
CA VAL A 383 58.83 -3.33 -68.40
C VAL A 383 59.08 -4.80 -68.76
N THR A 384 58.55 -5.73 -67.97
CA THR A 384 58.68 -7.18 -68.23
C THR A 384 57.98 -7.59 -69.53
N ILE A 385 56.78 -7.08 -69.80
CA ILE A 385 56.04 -7.33 -71.05
C ILE A 385 56.79 -6.74 -72.24
N GLN A 386 57.31 -5.52 -72.14
CA GLN A 386 58.12 -4.90 -73.20
C GLN A 386 59.38 -5.72 -73.48
N ALA A 387 60.09 -6.18 -72.44
CA ALA A 387 61.25 -7.04 -72.59
C ALA A 387 60.88 -8.40 -73.25
N ALA A 388 59.78 -9.03 -72.82
CA ALA A 388 59.29 -10.27 -73.42
C ALA A 388 58.88 -10.08 -74.90
N GLN A 389 58.22 -8.97 -75.24
CA GLN A 389 57.88 -8.62 -76.62
C GLN A 389 59.14 -8.36 -77.47
N GLN A 390 60.16 -7.71 -76.93
CA GLN A 390 61.42 -7.47 -77.62
C GLN A 390 62.19 -8.77 -77.87
N ILE A 391 62.24 -9.67 -76.88
CA ILE A 391 62.81 -11.02 -77.03
C ILE A 391 62.02 -11.83 -78.06
N ALA A 392 60.68 -11.78 -78.03
CA ALA A 392 59.83 -12.44 -79.02
C ALA A 392 60.08 -11.89 -80.44
N ALA A 393 60.20 -10.57 -80.59
CA ALA A 393 60.52 -9.93 -81.87
C ALA A 393 61.91 -10.35 -82.39
N GLN A 394 62.94 -10.38 -81.54
CA GLN A 394 64.28 -10.87 -81.90
C GLN A 394 64.26 -12.36 -82.29
N THR A 395 63.49 -13.18 -81.59
CA THR A 395 63.34 -14.62 -81.86
C THR A 395 62.59 -14.86 -83.19
N LEU A 396 61.58 -14.04 -83.50
CA LEU A 396 60.86 -14.09 -84.78
C LEU A 396 61.74 -13.61 -85.95
N GLN A 397 62.61 -12.62 -85.74
CA GLN A 397 63.51 -12.09 -86.76
C GLN A 397 64.60 -13.09 -87.17
N LEU A 398 65.02 -13.98 -86.27
CA LEU A 398 66.06 -14.99 -86.52
C LEU A 398 65.58 -16.20 -87.34
N ASN A 399 64.27 -16.43 -87.48
CA ASN A 399 63.74 -17.71 -87.99
C ASN A 399 63.01 -17.67 -89.34
N LEU A 400 62.86 -16.53 -90.03
CA LEU A 400 62.17 -16.55 -91.34
C LEU A 400 62.85 -15.81 -92.51
N PHE A 401 63.92 -15.04 -92.30
CA PHE A 401 64.59 -14.31 -93.39
C PHE A 401 66.07 -14.67 -93.61
N ASN A 402 66.61 -15.65 -92.88
CA ASN A 402 67.98 -16.14 -93.07
C ASN A 402 68.07 -17.52 -93.73
N TYR A 403 66.96 -18.06 -94.28
CA TYR A 403 66.97 -19.36 -94.95
C TYR A 403 66.16 -19.46 -96.26
N LEU A 404 65.73 -18.33 -96.82
CA LEU A 404 65.30 -18.20 -98.22
C LEU A 404 65.91 -16.92 -98.78
#